data_AF-A0A2N8DM18-F1
#
_entry.id   AF-A0A2N8DM18-F1
#
_cell.length_a   1.000
_cell.length_b   1.000
_cell.length_c   1.000
_cell.angle_alpha   90.00
_cell.angle_beta   90.00
_cell.angle_gamma   90.00
#
_symmetry.space_group_name_H-M   'P 1'
#
loop_
_entity.id
_entity.type
_entity.pdbx_description
1 polymer ?
#
loop_
_entity_poly.entity_id
_entity_poly.type
_entity_poly.pdbx_seq_one_letter_code
_entity_poly.pdbx_strand_id
1 'polypeptide(L)'
;VIAGGSARAVLECAGVHDVLAKSLGSSNAINVVHATVDALQQLEEPEEVARRRGKSVEDIAPAAMLRARKEADEAAAAARMEEKAGVN
;
A
#
# COMPACT_ATOMS: atom_id res chain seq x y z
N VAL A 1 6.05 -6.30 8.75
CA VAL A 1 7.08 -5.71 7.86
C VAL A 1 8.40 -6.48 7.91
N ILE A 2 8.84 -7.09 6.80
CA ILE A 2 10.17 -7.73 6.69
C ILE A 2 11.03 -6.88 5.75
N ALA A 3 11.89 -6.05 6.33
CA ALA A 3 12.79 -5.15 5.61
C ALA A 3 14.06 -4.84 6.43
N GLY A 4 15.07 -4.26 5.78
CA GLY A 4 16.22 -3.66 6.47
C GLY A 4 15.83 -2.40 7.25
N GLY A 5 16.61 -2.00 8.26
CA GLY A 5 16.23 -0.97 9.24
C GLY A 5 15.70 0.34 8.64
N SER A 6 16.41 0.93 7.67
CA SER A 6 16.00 2.18 7.03
C SER A 6 14.66 2.06 6.29
N ALA A 7 14.48 1.02 5.49
CA ALA A 7 13.24 0.79 4.75
C ALA A 7 12.09 0.41 5.68
N ARG A 8 12.37 -0.38 6.73
CA ARG A 8 11.38 -0.76 7.75
C ARG A 8 10.80 0.47 8.43
N ALA A 9 11.63 1.41 8.88
CA ALA A 9 11.16 2.62 9.54
C ALA A 9 10.20 3.45 8.65
N VAL A 10 10.52 3.58 7.36
CA VAL A 10 9.63 4.27 6.40
C VAL A 10 8.30 3.53 6.25
N LEU A 11 8.34 2.22 6.02
CA LEU A 11 7.15 1.39 5.77
C LEU A 11 6.22 1.33 7.00
N GLU A 12 6.79 1.21 8.20
CA GLU A 12 6.02 1.22 9.46
C GLU A 12 5.36 2.59 9.69
N CYS A 13 6.08 3.70 9.48
CA CYS A 13 5.51 5.04 9.57
C CYS A 13 4.42 5.29 8.51
N ALA A 14 4.53 4.66 7.33
CA ALA A 14 3.51 4.72 6.29
C ALA A 14 2.27 3.86 6.60
N GLY A 15 2.26 3.10 7.71
CA GLY A 15 1.15 2.22 8.08
C GLY A 15 1.11 0.90 7.30
N VAL A 16 2.21 0.52 6.63
CA VAL A 16 2.27 -0.76 5.93
C VAL A 16 2.55 -1.86 6.95
N HIS A 17 1.64 -2.83 7.05
CA HIS A 17 1.76 -3.93 8.02
C HIS A 17 2.47 -5.15 7.42
N ASP A 18 2.09 -5.54 6.20
CA ASP A 18 2.54 -6.77 5.55
C ASP A 18 3.23 -6.47 4.22
N VAL A 19 4.57 -6.56 4.22
CA VAL A 19 5.40 -6.31 3.04
C VAL A 19 6.76 -6.99 3.22
N LEU A 20 7.33 -7.44 2.10
CA LEU A 20 8.71 -7.90 1.98
C LEU A 20 9.51 -6.86 1.19
N ALA A 21 10.62 -6.38 1.74
CA ALA A 21 11.50 -5.45 1.04
C ALA A 21 12.97 -5.77 1.29
N LYS A 22 13.80 -5.56 0.26
CA LYS A 22 15.24 -5.78 0.32
C LYS A 22 15.98 -4.69 -0.45
N SER A 23 16.92 -4.01 0.20
CA SER A 23 17.88 -3.14 -0.51
C SER A 23 18.91 -4.00 -1.26
N LEU A 24 19.04 -3.74 -2.57
CA LEU A 24 19.93 -4.47 -3.50
C LEU A 24 21.16 -3.66 -3.92
N GLY A 25 21.25 -2.40 -3.50
CA GLY A 25 22.33 -1.48 -3.90
C GLY A 25 23.10 -0.97 -2.69
N SER A 26 23.11 0.36 -2.54
CA SER A 26 23.81 1.02 -1.43
C SER A 26 23.30 0.55 -0.07
N SER A 27 24.23 0.41 0.89
CA SER A 27 23.94 0.21 2.31
C SER A 27 23.86 1.52 3.09
N ASN A 28 24.10 2.67 2.46
CA ASN A 28 23.98 3.97 3.11
C ASN A 28 22.51 4.26 3.46
N ALA A 29 22.25 4.57 4.73
CA ALA A 29 20.89 4.69 5.24
C ALA A 29 20.05 5.77 4.52
N ILE A 30 20.64 6.93 4.23
CA ILE A 30 19.95 8.04 3.55
C ILE A 30 19.51 7.61 2.15
N ASN A 31 20.42 6.98 1.39
CA ASN A 31 20.12 6.51 0.05
C ASN A 31 19.05 5.41 0.04
N VAL A 32 19.04 4.53 1.05
CA VAL A 32 17.99 3.50 1.18
C VAL A 32 16.63 4.14 1.50
N VAL A 33 16.59 5.18 2.34
CA VAL A 33 15.35 5.92 2.61
C VAL A 33 14.84 6.58 1.33
N HIS A 34 15.69 7.33 0.60
CA HIS A 34 15.30 7.95 -0.67
C HIS A 34 14.80 6.92 -1.67
N ALA A 35 15.54 5.82 -1.88
CA ALA A 35 15.11 4.76 -2.79
C ALA A 35 13.78 4.09 -2.36
N THR A 36 13.52 4.01 -1.05
CA THR A 36 12.24 3.48 -0.53
C THR A 36 11.09 4.43 -0.83
N VAL A 37 11.30 5.75 -0.65
CA VAL A 37 10.31 6.77 -0.99
C VAL A 37 10.05 6.80 -2.50
N ASP A 38 11.10 6.78 -3.32
CA ASP A 38 10.99 6.77 -4.78
C ASP A 38 10.23 5.51 -5.27
N ALA A 39 10.45 4.36 -4.64
CA ALA A 39 9.73 3.12 -4.97
C ALA A 39 8.24 3.22 -4.61
N LEU A 40 7.89 3.84 -3.49
CA LEU A 40 6.49 4.06 -3.10
C LEU A 40 5.78 5.03 -4.07
N GLN A 41 6.48 6.05 -4.57
CA GLN A 41 5.94 7.00 -5.55
C GLN A 41 5.69 6.38 -6.93
N GLN A 42 6.35 5.27 -7.25
CA GLN A 42 6.14 4.54 -8.51
C GLN A 42 4.94 3.58 -8.47
N LEU A 43 4.33 3.37 -7.30
CA LEU A 43 3.13 2.57 -7.19
C LEU A 43 1.96 3.30 -7.84
N GLU A 44 1.12 2.55 -8.56
CA GLU A 44 -0.08 3.07 -9.23
C GLU A 44 -1.30 2.34 -8.70
N GLU A 45 -2.39 3.07 -8.48
CA GLU A 45 -3.68 2.47 -8.12
C GLU A 45 -4.32 1.80 -9.36
N PRO A 46 -5.01 0.65 -9.19
CA PRO A 46 -5.65 -0.06 -10.30
C PRO A 46 -6.60 0.82 -11.13
N GLU A 47 -7.31 1.76 -10.49
CA GLU A 47 -8.24 2.71 -11.10
C GLU A 47 -7.52 3.69 -12.05
N GLU A 48 -6.31 4.10 -11.70
CA GLU A 48 -5.52 5.01 -12.53
C GLU A 48 -5.01 4.31 -13.79
N VAL A 49 -4.57 3.06 -13.64
CA VAL A 49 -4.18 2.22 -14.76
C VAL A 49 -5.36 1.96 -15.69
N ALA A 50 -6.53 1.65 -15.13
CA ALA A 50 -7.76 1.43 -15.88
C ALA A 50 -8.21 2.69 -16.64
N ARG A 51 -8.21 3.84 -15.98
CA ARG A 51 -8.52 5.15 -16.59
C ARG A 51 -7.56 5.47 -17.73
N ARG A 52 -6.25 5.32 -17.51
CA ARG A 52 -5.22 5.57 -18.54
C ARG A 52 -5.37 4.65 -19.75
N ARG A 53 -5.85 3.42 -19.55
CA ARG A 53 -6.03 2.42 -20.60
C ARG A 53 -7.45 2.40 -21.20
N GLY A 54 -8.37 3.22 -20.70
CA GLY A 54 -9.76 3.30 -21.18
C GLY A 54 -10.57 2.01 -20.96
N LYS A 55 -10.29 1.28 -19.88
CA LYS A 55 -10.95 0.02 -19.53
C LYS A 55 -11.57 0.09 -18.14
N SER A 56 -12.41 -0.88 -17.80
CA SER A 56 -12.91 -1.05 -16.43
C SER A 56 -11.79 -1.54 -15.50
N VAL A 57 -11.98 -1.40 -14.19
CA VAL A 57 -11.01 -1.91 -13.20
C VAL A 57 -11.01 -3.43 -13.19
N GLU A 58 -12.18 -4.03 -13.42
CA GLU A 58 -12.39 -5.48 -13.51
C GLU A 58 -11.60 -6.12 -14.67
N ASP A 59 -11.41 -5.39 -15.77
CA ASP A 59 -10.63 -5.84 -16.92
C ASP A 59 -9.12 -5.73 -16.70
N ILE A 60 -8.68 -4.93 -15.73
CA ILE A 60 -7.27 -4.62 -15.48
C ILE A 60 -6.72 -5.37 -14.26
N ALA A 61 -7.49 -5.41 -13.18
CA ALA A 61 -7.06 -5.96 -11.90
C ALA A 61 -7.44 -7.44 -11.76
N PRO A 62 -6.54 -8.29 -11.24
CA PRO A 62 -6.85 -9.70 -11.04
C PRO A 62 -7.89 -9.91 -9.92
N ALA A 63 -8.71 -10.95 -10.04
CA ALA A 63 -9.81 -11.23 -9.11
C ALA A 63 -9.39 -11.36 -7.64
N ALA A 64 -8.16 -11.81 -7.36
CA ALA A 64 -7.65 -11.87 -5.99
C ALA A 64 -7.50 -10.47 -5.37
N MET A 65 -7.03 -9.50 -6.15
CA MET A 65 -6.87 -8.11 -5.71
C MET A 65 -8.22 -7.43 -5.48
N LEU A 66 -9.19 -7.65 -6.37
CA LEU A 66 -10.54 -7.09 -6.22
C LEU A 66 -11.24 -7.61 -4.97
N ARG A 67 -11.09 -8.90 -4.66
CA ARG A 67 -11.60 -9.49 -3.41
C ARG A 67 -10.95 -8.87 -2.18
N ALA A 68 -9.61 -8.79 -2.17
CA ALA A 68 -8.88 -8.16 -1.07
C ALA A 68 -9.27 -6.69 -0.86
N ARG A 69 -9.50 -5.93 -1.95
CA ARG A 69 -9.97 -4.54 -1.86
C ARG A 69 -11.35 -4.44 -1.25
N LYS A 70 -12.29 -5.28 -1.70
CA LYS A 70 -13.65 -5.34 -1.15
C LYS A 70 -13.63 -5.67 0.34
N GLU A 71 -12.86 -6.68 0.75
CA GLU A 71 -12.68 -7.05 2.16
C GLU A 71 -12.10 -5.89 2.98
N ALA A 72 -11.12 -5.18 2.43
CA ALA A 72 -10.52 -4.01 3.08
C ALA A 72 -11.51 -2.84 3.21
N ASP A 73 -12.30 -2.56 2.18
CA ASP A 73 -13.32 -1.50 2.19
C ASP A 73 -14.45 -1.82 3.16
N GLU A 74 -14.87 -3.08 3.25
CA GLU A 74 -15.86 -3.55 4.21
C GLU A 74 -15.33 -3.45 5.66
N ALA A 75 -14.08 -3.86 5.89
CA ALA A 75 -13.42 -3.70 7.19
C ALA A 75 -13.28 -2.22 7.58
N ALA A 76 -12.88 -1.37 6.64
CA ALA A 76 -12.78 0.08 6.87
C ALA A 76 -14.14 0.72 7.13
N ALA A 77 -15.21 0.28 6.45
CA ALA A 77 -16.56 0.73 6.69
C ALA A 77 -17.06 0.32 8.08
N ALA A 78 -16.79 -0.91 8.50
CA ALA A 78 -17.13 -1.40 9.84
C ALA A 78 -16.40 -0.62 10.95
N ALA A 79 -15.09 -0.41 10.82
CA ALA A 79 -14.31 0.36 11.78
C ALA A 79 -14.81 1.81 11.91
N ARG A 80 -15.18 2.44 10.79
CA ARG A 80 -15.80 3.79 10.79
C ARG A 80 -17.18 3.83 11.44
N MET A 81 -17.93 2.73 11.44
CA MET A 81 -19.22 2.65 12.13
C MET A 81 -19.04 2.50 13.63
N GLU A 82 -18.05 1.71 14.07
CA GLU A 82 -17.70 1.56 15.49
C GLU A 82 -17.18 2.87 16.09
N GLU A 83 -16.33 3.61 15.37
CA GLU A 83 -15.82 4.92 15.80
C GLU A 83 -16.96 5.94 15.98
N LYS A 84 -17.98 5.91 15.11
CA LYS A 84 -19.17 6.77 15.23
C LYS A 84 -20.13 6.34 16.34
N ALA A 85 -20.11 5.07 16.74
CA ALA A 85 -20.96 4.54 17.80
C ALA A 85 -20.34 4.73 19.20
N GLY A 86 -19.01 4.84 19.31
CA GLY A 86 -18.27 5.04 20.56
C GLY A 86 -18.09 6.50 21.00
N VAL A 87 -18.56 7.47 20.20
CA VAL A 87 -18.59 8.90 20.56
C VAL A 87 -20.02 9.27 20.97
N ASN A 88 -20.38 8.95 22.21
CA ASN A 88 -21.45 9.58 22.99
C ASN A 88 -21.18 9.39 24.47
#